data_AF-A0A4R6L4J6-F1
#
_entry.id   AF-A0A4R6L4J6-F1
#
_cell.length_a   1.000
_cell.length_b   1.000
_cell.length_c   1.000
_cell.angle_alpha   90.00
_cell.angle_beta   90.00
_cell.angle_gamma   90.00
#
_symmetry.space_group_name_H-M   'P 1'
#
loop_
_entity.id
_entity.type
_entity.pdbx_description
1 polymer ?
#
loop_
_entity_poly.entity_id
_entity_poly.type
_entity_poly.pdbx_seq_one_letter_code
_entity_poly.pdbx_strand_id
1 'polypeptide(L)'
;MTGNESDRTTFVRGNKRLDDLLARPDIAAGVAEVEAEARELDRVYAENLAMIRRAGDLTQVEVAEKLGVGQAVVSRLERRNDMLLSTLADYLHATGAEHPRIVAVLNGMEVELDLDQFRAPRSA
;
A
#
# COMPACT_ATOMS: atom_id res chain seq x y z
N MET A 1 -26.23 -48.29 -34.91
CA MET A 1 -26.39 -48.08 -33.46
C MET A 1 -25.04 -48.27 -32.81
N THR A 2 -24.41 -47.18 -32.38
CA THR A 2 -23.46 -47.12 -31.26
C THR A 2 -23.26 -45.63 -31.00
N GLY A 3 -23.91 -45.14 -29.93
CA GLY A 3 -23.67 -43.80 -29.42
C GLY A 3 -22.27 -43.71 -28.83
N ASN A 4 -21.68 -42.52 -28.85
CA ASN A 4 -20.55 -42.24 -27.99
C ASN A 4 -20.81 -40.95 -27.21
N GLU A 5 -20.52 -41.07 -25.92
CA GLU A 5 -20.94 -40.23 -24.81
C GLU A 5 -20.39 -38.81 -24.86
N SER A 6 -21.31 -37.87 -24.65
CA SER A 6 -21.15 -36.60 -23.93
C SER A 6 -19.73 -36.19 -23.52
N ASP A 7 -19.19 -35.22 -24.27
CA ASP A 7 -18.12 -34.33 -23.79
C ASP A 7 -18.70 -33.41 -22.70
N ARG A 8 -18.72 -33.91 -21.45
CA ARG A 8 -19.15 -33.13 -20.29
C ARG A 8 -18.06 -32.12 -19.95
N THR A 9 -18.19 -30.91 -20.48
CA THR A 9 -17.42 -29.77 -20.00
C THR A 9 -17.75 -29.57 -18.52
N THR A 10 -16.86 -29.99 -17.62
CA THR A 10 -17.07 -29.87 -16.19
C THR A 10 -16.87 -28.40 -15.81
N PHE A 11 -17.96 -27.73 -15.43
CA PHE A 11 -17.90 -26.35 -14.94
C PHE A 11 -17.12 -26.33 -13.62
N VAL A 12 -15.87 -25.88 -13.68
CA VAL A 12 -15.05 -25.65 -12.50
C VAL A 12 -15.32 -24.22 -12.02
N ARG A 13 -15.70 -24.08 -10.75
CA ARG A 13 -15.91 -22.78 -10.10
C ARG A 13 -14.65 -21.93 -10.29
N GLY A 14 -14.79 -20.70 -10.82
CA GLY A 14 -13.67 -19.86 -11.26
C GLY A 14 -12.53 -19.74 -10.24
N ASN A 15 -12.86 -19.57 -8.95
CA ASN A 15 -11.87 -19.44 -7.88
C ASN A 15 -11.05 -20.72 -7.68
N LYS A 16 -11.68 -21.90 -7.73
CA LYS A 16 -10.98 -23.18 -7.60
C LYS A 16 -9.98 -23.38 -8.75
N ARG A 17 -10.36 -22.97 -9.96
CA ARG A 17 -9.48 -23.04 -11.13
C ARG A 17 -8.31 -22.07 -11.02
N LEU A 18 -8.51 -20.91 -10.41
CA LEU A 18 -7.44 -19.96 -10.12
C LEU A 18 -6.47 -20.52 -9.07
N ASP A 19 -6.98 -21.11 -7.99
CA ASP A 19 -6.17 -21.75 -6.95
C ASP A 19 -5.30 -22.88 -7.55
N ASP A 20 -5.88 -23.73 -8.39
CA ASP A 20 -5.15 -24.82 -9.07
C ASP A 20 -4.07 -24.29 -10.04
N LEU A 21 -4.29 -23.12 -10.65
CA LEU A 21 -3.31 -22.48 -11.52
C LEU A 21 -2.18 -21.84 -10.72
N LEU A 22 -2.50 -21.15 -9.62
CA LEU A 22 -1.52 -20.53 -8.72
C LEU A 22 -0.72 -21.58 -7.93
N ALA A 23 -1.22 -22.81 -7.78
CA ALA A 23 -0.46 -23.92 -7.21
C ALA A 23 0.71 -24.38 -8.11
N ARG A 24 0.73 -23.97 -9.39
CA ARG A 24 1.83 -24.29 -10.31
C ARG A 24 2.97 -23.28 -10.15
N PRO A 25 4.22 -23.71 -9.93
CA PRO A 25 5.34 -22.81 -9.64
C PRO A 25 5.65 -21.79 -10.74
N ASP A 26 5.52 -22.19 -12.01
CA ASP A 26 5.73 -21.34 -13.19
C ASP A 26 4.71 -20.20 -13.26
N ILE A 27 3.46 -20.51 -12.93
CA ILE A 27 2.35 -19.54 -12.95
C ILE A 27 2.42 -18.63 -11.72
N ALA A 28 2.69 -19.18 -10.54
CA ALA A 28 2.85 -18.41 -9.31
C ALA A 28 3.98 -17.37 -9.42
N ALA A 29 5.12 -17.77 -9.97
CA ALA A 29 6.27 -16.87 -10.18
C ALA A 29 5.92 -15.74 -11.16
N GLY A 30 5.27 -16.06 -12.28
CA GLY A 30 4.86 -15.04 -13.26
C GLY A 30 3.82 -14.06 -12.71
N VAL A 31 2.86 -14.54 -11.90
CA VAL A 31 1.90 -13.65 -11.22
C VAL A 31 2.60 -12.76 -10.19
N ALA A 32 3.52 -13.31 -9.40
CA ALA A 32 4.28 -12.53 -8.43
C ALA A 32 5.16 -11.45 -9.09
N GLU A 33 5.76 -11.75 -10.24
CA GLU A 33 6.54 -10.80 -11.04
C GLU A 33 5.66 -9.67 -11.59
N VAL A 34 4.51 -9.99 -12.19
CA VAL A 34 3.55 -8.99 -12.68
C VAL A 34 2.98 -8.15 -11.54
N GLU A 35 2.69 -8.74 -10.39
CA GLU A 35 2.26 -7.99 -9.20
C GLU A 35 3.37 -7.11 -8.64
N ALA A 36 4.64 -7.51 -8.72
CA ALA A 36 5.77 -6.66 -8.33
C ALA A 36 5.94 -5.49 -9.30
N GLU A 37 5.82 -5.74 -10.60
CA GLU A 37 5.90 -4.71 -11.65
C GLU A 37 4.72 -3.73 -11.57
N ALA A 38 3.49 -4.22 -11.35
CA ALA A 38 2.32 -3.38 -11.14
C ALA A 38 2.48 -2.51 -9.87
N ARG A 39 2.98 -3.08 -8.78
CA ARG A 39 3.32 -2.33 -7.55
C ARG A 39 4.46 -1.32 -7.76
N GLU A 40 5.31 -1.51 -8.75
CA GLU A 40 6.36 -0.55 -9.12
C GLU A 40 5.80 0.59 -9.98
N LEU A 41 4.90 0.27 -10.92
CA LEU A 41 4.24 1.24 -11.80
C LEU A 41 3.24 2.14 -11.06
N ASP A 42 2.56 1.63 -10.05
CA ASP A 42 1.61 2.39 -9.22
C ASP A 42 2.30 3.24 -8.13
N ARG A 43 3.64 3.20 -8.01
CA ARG A 43 4.36 4.04 -7.05
C ARG A 43 4.39 5.49 -7.49
N VAL A 44 3.63 6.31 -6.77
CA VAL A 44 3.91 7.75 -6.71
C VAL A 44 5.20 7.94 -5.92
N TYR A 45 6.29 8.24 -6.61
CA TYR A 45 7.56 8.65 -6.00
C TYR A 45 7.40 10.04 -5.37
N ALA A 46 6.95 10.09 -4.13
CA ALA A 46 6.91 11.31 -3.36
C ALA A 46 8.29 11.60 -2.76
N GLU A 47 8.99 12.59 -3.31
CA GLU A 47 10.31 13.04 -2.80
C GLU A 47 10.22 13.72 -1.42
N ASN A 48 9.02 14.17 -1.01
CA ASN A 48 8.78 14.82 0.27
C ASN A 48 7.30 14.74 0.69
N LEU A 49 7.01 15.08 1.95
CA LEU A 49 5.66 15.08 2.50
C LEU A 49 4.66 15.94 1.70
N ALA A 50 5.10 17.07 1.14
CA ALA A 50 4.23 17.94 0.35
C ALA A 50 3.72 17.25 -0.93
N MET A 51 4.50 16.34 -1.53
CA MET A 51 4.07 15.52 -2.66
C MET A 51 2.98 14.54 -2.24
N ILE A 52 3.13 13.89 -1.08
CA ILE A 52 2.11 12.96 -0.54
C ILE A 52 0.80 13.69 -0.30
N ARG A 53 0.85 14.86 0.34
CA ARG A 53 -0.34 15.69 0.55
C ARG A 53 -1.02 16.08 -0.77
N ARG A 54 -0.25 16.47 -1.80
CA ARG A 54 -0.79 16.81 -3.12
C ARG A 54 -1.39 15.59 -3.82
N ALA A 55 -0.79 14.41 -3.67
CA ALA A 55 -1.36 13.17 -4.21
C ALA A 55 -2.70 12.81 -3.57
N GLY A 56 -2.93 13.23 -2.31
CA GLY A 56 -4.24 13.16 -1.66
C GLY A 56 -5.19 14.32 -1.99
N ASP A 57 -4.85 15.22 -2.93
CA ASP A 57 -5.61 16.43 -3.30
C ASP A 57 -5.92 17.38 -2.11
N LEU A 58 -5.01 17.46 -1.14
CA LEU A 58 -5.19 18.27 0.06
C LEU A 58 -4.32 19.53 0.09
N THR A 59 -4.85 20.60 0.67
CA THR A 59 -4.13 21.81 1.05
C THR A 59 -3.42 21.63 2.40
N GLN A 60 -2.44 22.49 2.69
CA GLN A 60 -1.78 22.48 4.01
C GLN A 60 -2.75 22.83 5.15
N VAL A 61 -3.84 23.56 4.86
CA VAL A 61 -4.87 23.90 5.85
C VAL A 61 -5.70 22.68 6.18
N GLU A 62 -6.18 21.91 5.20
CA GLU A 62 -6.98 20.71 5.42
C GLU A 62 -6.19 19.62 6.18
N VAL A 63 -4.90 19.44 5.87
CA VAL A 63 -4.05 18.53 6.65
C VAL A 63 -3.88 19.04 8.08
N ALA A 64 -3.72 20.35 8.27
CA ALA A 64 -3.58 20.93 9.60
C ALA A 64 -4.85 20.75 10.45
N GLU A 65 -6.03 20.92 9.84
CA GLU A 65 -7.33 20.65 10.46
C GLU A 65 -7.46 19.20 10.91
N LYS A 66 -7.12 18.24 10.03
CA LYS A 66 -7.13 16.80 10.36
C LYS A 66 -6.16 16.45 11.50
N LEU A 67 -5.05 17.19 11.63
CA LEU A 67 -4.06 17.00 12.69
C LEU A 67 -4.37 17.82 13.96
N GLY A 68 -5.38 18.70 13.95
CA GLY A 68 -5.68 19.60 15.07
C GLY A 68 -4.58 20.63 15.34
N VAL A 69 -3.83 21.05 14.33
CA VAL A 69 -2.72 22.02 14.43
C VAL A 69 -2.93 23.20 13.49
N GLY A 70 -2.09 24.24 13.60
CA GLY A 70 -2.10 25.36 12.64
C GLY A 70 -1.36 25.03 11.34
N GLN A 71 -1.77 25.63 10.22
CA GLN A 71 -1.12 25.45 8.91
C GLN A 71 0.40 25.71 8.92
N ALA A 72 0.88 26.66 9.74
CA ALA A 72 2.30 26.93 9.90
C ALA A 72 3.10 25.74 10.48
N VAL A 73 2.45 24.84 11.23
CA VAL A 73 3.04 23.59 11.74
C VAL A 73 3.24 22.61 10.58
N VAL A 74 2.21 22.40 9.75
CA VAL A 74 2.28 21.56 8.54
C VAL A 74 3.36 22.06 7.58
N SER A 75 3.39 23.38 7.35
CA SER A 75 4.42 24.02 6.51
C SER A 75 5.85 23.82 7.03
N ARG A 76 6.02 23.69 8.36
CA ARG A 76 7.31 23.36 8.98
C ARG A 76 7.63 21.87 8.88
N LEU A 77 6.65 20.99 9.11
CA LEU A 77 6.81 19.54 8.93
C LEU A 77 7.32 19.23 7.52
N GLU A 78 6.68 19.79 6.49
CA GLU A 78 7.02 19.52 5.08
C GLU A 78 8.42 20.01 4.65
N ARG A 79 9.07 20.87 5.45
CA ARG A 79 10.41 21.39 5.18
C ARG A 79 11.50 20.78 6.05
N ARG A 80 11.15 20.02 7.09
CA ARG A 80 12.12 19.40 8.00
C ARG A 80 12.62 18.08 7.42
N ASN A 81 13.88 17.76 7.75
CA ASN A 81 14.51 16.50 7.38
C ASN A 81 14.39 15.45 8.49
N ASP A 82 13.88 15.83 9.66
CA ASP A 82 13.76 15.01 10.86
C ASP A 82 12.37 15.15 11.51
N MET A 83 11.83 14.02 11.98
CA MET A 83 10.62 13.95 12.80
C MET A 83 10.50 12.60 13.51
N LEU A 84 9.65 12.56 14.54
CA LEU A 84 9.27 11.31 15.18
C LEU A 84 8.46 10.43 14.21
N LEU A 85 8.62 9.10 14.32
CA LEU A 85 7.84 8.16 13.51
C LEU A 85 6.33 8.29 13.75
N SER A 86 5.91 8.59 14.98
CA SER A 86 4.51 8.88 15.30
C SER A 86 3.98 10.10 14.55
N THR A 87 4.78 11.17 14.47
CA THR A 87 4.44 12.39 13.72
C THR A 87 4.33 12.14 12.22
N LEU A 88 5.26 11.35 11.66
CA LEU A 88 5.18 10.92 10.28
C LEU A 88 3.90 10.11 10.03
N ALA A 89 3.61 9.13 10.89
CA ALA A 89 2.44 8.28 10.78
C ALA A 89 1.13 9.08 10.84
N ASP A 90 0.99 9.99 11.80
CA ASP A 90 -0.20 10.85 11.92
C ASP A 90 -0.37 11.76 10.69
N TYR A 91 0.74 12.31 10.15
CA TYR A 91 0.71 13.09 8.93
C TYR A 91 0.22 12.25 7.74
N LEU A 92 0.77 11.05 7.54
CA LEU A 92 0.41 10.16 6.43
C LEU A 92 -1.08 9.78 6.51
N HIS A 93 -1.58 9.46 7.70
CA HIS A 93 -3.01 9.24 7.95
C HIS A 93 -3.86 10.47 7.61
N ALA A 94 -3.42 11.66 8.01
CA ALA A 94 -4.13 12.91 7.67
C ALA A 94 -4.15 13.16 6.14
N THR A 95 -3.14 12.69 5.41
CA THR A 95 -3.11 12.74 3.94
C THR A 95 -3.90 11.63 3.25
N GLY A 96 -4.44 10.66 4.01
CA GLY A 96 -5.27 9.57 3.48
C GLY A 96 -4.56 8.23 3.30
N ALA A 97 -3.35 8.05 3.84
CA ALA A 97 -2.69 6.75 3.84
C ALA A 97 -3.39 5.80 4.84
N GLU A 98 -3.73 4.59 4.38
CA GLU A 98 -4.40 3.59 5.22
C GLU A 98 -3.42 2.71 6.01
N HIS A 99 -2.30 2.34 5.38
CA HIS A 99 -1.28 1.44 5.95
C HIS A 99 0.14 1.99 5.73
N PRO A 100 0.49 3.10 6.41
CA PRO A 100 1.80 3.71 6.27
C PRO A 100 2.90 2.78 6.83
N ARG A 101 3.96 2.55 6.06
CA ARG A 101 5.07 1.65 6.41
C ARG A 101 6.41 2.14 5.87
N ILE A 102 7.49 1.78 6.55
CA ILE A 102 8.86 1.95 6.06
C ILE A 102 9.35 0.58 5.58
N VAL A 103 9.90 0.55 4.37
CA VAL A 103 10.55 -0.64 3.81
C VAL A 103 12.05 -0.39 3.71
N ALA A 104 12.84 -1.31 4.24
CA ALA A 104 14.30 -1.30 4.14
C ALA A 104 14.81 -2.61 3.55
N VAL A 105 15.86 -2.56 2.72
CA VAL A 105 16.48 -3.77 2.16
C VAL A 105 17.76 -4.10 2.94
N LEU A 106 17.78 -5.26 3.60
CA LEU A 106 18.91 -5.76 4.36
C LEU A 106 19.34 -7.11 3.79
N ASN A 107 20.57 -7.18 3.25
CA ASN A 107 21.10 -8.42 2.64
C ASN A 107 20.19 -9.03 1.56
N GLY A 108 19.50 -8.19 0.78
CA GLY A 108 18.52 -8.64 -0.22
C GLY A 108 17.16 -9.06 0.34
N MET A 109 16.94 -8.94 1.64
CA MET A 109 15.62 -9.15 2.28
C MET A 109 14.93 -7.80 2.50
N GLU A 110 13.68 -7.71 2.09
CA GLU A 110 12.82 -6.59 2.49
C GLU A 110 12.39 -6.76 3.94
N VAL A 111 12.65 -5.73 4.73
CA VAL A 111 12.22 -5.60 6.12
C VAL A 111 11.21 -4.46 6.18
N GLU A 112 10.00 -4.79 6.62
CA GLU A 112 8.90 -3.85 6.75
C GLU A 112 8.71 -3.43 8.20
N LEU A 113 8.51 -2.13 8.39
CA LEU A 113 8.19 -1.52 9.67
C LEU A 113 6.87 -0.78 9.53
N ASP A 114 5.82 -1.31 10.15
CA ASP A 114 4.51 -0.66 10.25
C ASP A 114 4.65 0.65 11.05
N LEU A 115 4.18 1.77 10.50
CA LEU A 115 4.23 3.05 11.20
C LEU A 115 3.12 3.21 12.25
N ASP A 116 2.04 2.44 12.16
CA ASP A 116 0.93 2.49 13.13
C ASP A 116 1.34 2.01 14.52
N GLN A 117 2.33 1.13 14.62
CA GLN A 117 2.85 0.67 15.92
C GLN A 117 3.46 1.78 16.78
N PHE A 118 3.84 2.91 16.17
CA PHE A 118 4.42 4.06 16.88
C PHE A 118 3.38 5.12 17.25
N ARG A 119 2.14 4.98 16.80
CA ARG A 119 1.08 5.95 17.09
C ARG A 119 0.53 5.68 18.49
N ALA A 120 0.23 6.76 19.21
CA ALA A 120 -0.54 6.61 20.44
C ALA A 120 -1.93 6.05 20.09
N PRO A 121 -2.48 5.11 20.87
CA PRO A 121 -3.86 4.69 20.70
C PRO A 121 -4.74 5.93 20.85
N ARG A 122 -5.50 6.29 19.80
CA ARG A 122 -6.47 7.37 19.92
C ARG A 122 -7.55 6.88 20.88
N SER A 123 -7.70 7.58 22.02
CA SER A 123 -8.84 7.40 22.92
C SER A 123 -10.12 7.57 22.09
N ALA A 124 -10.97 6.55 22.12
CA ALA A 124 -12.31 6.58 21.50
C ALA A 124 -13.21 7.62 22.17
#